data_AF-A0A7S4HQP3-F1
#
_entry.id   AF-A0A7S4HQP3-F1
#
_cell.length_a   1.000
_cell.length_b   1.000
_cell.length_c   1.000
_cell.angle_alpha   90.00
_cell.angle_beta   90.00
_cell.angle_gamma   90.00
#
_symmetry.space_group_name_H-M   'P 1'
#
loop_
_entity.id
_entity.type
_entity.pdbx_description
1 polymer ?
#
loop_
_entity_poly.entity_id
_entity_poly.type
_entity_poly.pdbx_seq_one_letter_code
_entity_poly.pdbx_strand_id
1 'polypeptide(L)'
;RSKSTRLFMATTNASGKPQTKKPTMAKIIDDAASLRICTHMNDDHAVTMHAIAWKSLSGSDARRVKITNARMKSVSEKGYTLKFVSCNGDHCEMRLIDVPFQPPLSSADEVRPRLIQDHREALKPRFDWIVTDPLNLAIVVVC
;
A
#
# COMPACT_ATOMS: atom_id res chain seq x y z
N ARG A 1 56.28 -7.79 -28.27
CA ARG A 1 55.00 -8.54 -28.46
C ARG A 1 54.32 -8.56 -27.09
N SER A 2 53.12 -8.05 -26.80
CA SER A 2 51.94 -7.61 -27.56
C SER A 2 51.17 -6.62 -26.67
N LYS A 3 50.71 -5.48 -27.21
CA LYS A 3 49.82 -4.52 -26.51
C LYS A 3 48.37 -5.02 -26.66
N SER A 4 47.70 -5.33 -25.55
CA SER A 4 46.29 -5.75 -25.56
C SER A 4 45.39 -4.51 -25.42
N THR A 5 44.92 -4.02 -26.56
CA THR A 5 43.95 -2.92 -26.65
C THR A 5 42.55 -3.48 -26.40
N ARG A 6 41.93 -3.15 -25.26
CA ARG A 6 40.51 -3.45 -25.01
C ARG A 6 39.64 -2.43 -25.74
N LEU A 7 38.94 -2.91 -26.76
CA LEU A 7 37.94 -2.20 -27.54
C LEU A 7 36.69 -2.01 -26.67
N PHE A 8 36.41 -0.78 -26.25
CA PHE A 8 35.14 -0.41 -25.65
C PHE A 8 34.11 -0.22 -26.77
N MET A 9 33.16 -1.15 -26.90
CA MET A 9 32.00 -0.96 -27.74
C MET A 9 30.98 -0.08 -27.01
N ALA A 10 30.84 1.16 -27.47
CA ALA A 10 29.75 2.04 -27.09
C ALA A 10 28.47 1.60 -27.83
N THR A 11 27.44 1.22 -27.08
CA THR A 11 26.11 0.95 -27.63
C THR A 11 25.34 2.27 -27.77
N THR A 12 25.16 2.73 -29.00
CA THR A 12 24.30 3.86 -29.35
C THR A 12 22.90 3.38 -29.70
N ASN A 13 21.86 4.00 -29.14
CA ASN A 13 20.48 3.84 -29.57
C ASN A 13 20.13 4.82 -30.71
N ALA A 14 19.21 4.40 -31.57
CA ALA A 14 18.90 4.97 -32.89
C ALA A 14 18.25 6.38 -32.91
N SER A 15 18.45 7.21 -31.89
CA SER A 15 17.81 8.54 -31.82
C SER A 15 18.73 9.68 -31.40
N GLY A 16 20.05 9.47 -31.33
CA GLY A 16 21.06 10.56 -31.31
C GLY A 16 20.93 11.64 -30.22
N LYS A 17 20.04 11.48 -29.24
CA LYS A 17 19.85 12.41 -28.13
C LYS A 17 20.56 11.86 -26.89
N PRO A 18 21.45 12.63 -26.26
CA PRO A 18 21.99 12.27 -24.95
C PRO A 18 20.82 12.15 -23.98
N GLN A 19 20.55 10.93 -23.51
CA GLN A 19 19.66 10.73 -22.38
C GLN A 19 20.36 11.32 -21.16
N THR A 20 19.93 12.51 -20.77
CA THR A 20 20.14 13.01 -19.42
C THR A 20 19.39 12.06 -18.49
N LYS A 21 20.08 11.00 -18.01
CA LYS A 21 19.65 10.27 -16.82
C LYS A 21 19.55 11.32 -15.71
N LYS A 22 18.34 11.82 -15.45
CA LYS A 22 18.06 12.58 -14.24
C LYS A 22 18.63 11.76 -13.09
N PRO A 23 19.40 12.36 -12.18
CA PRO A 23 19.90 11.64 -11.01
C PRO A 23 18.67 11.14 -10.25
N THR A 24 18.39 9.84 -10.38
CA THR A 24 17.37 9.17 -9.61
C THR A 24 17.88 9.22 -8.18
N MET A 25 17.31 10.11 -7.37
CA MET A 25 17.52 10.12 -5.92
C MET A 25 17.43 8.67 -5.44
N ALA A 26 18.45 8.19 -4.74
CA ALA A 26 18.51 6.82 -4.29
C ALA A 26 17.25 6.54 -3.47
N LYS A 27 16.34 5.74 -4.03
CA LYS A 27 15.06 5.43 -3.43
C LYS A 27 15.36 4.60 -2.18
N ILE A 28 14.89 5.03 -1.01
CA ILE A 28 15.10 4.32 0.26
C ILE A 28 14.60 2.88 0.16
N ILE A 29 13.51 2.69 -0.59
CA ILE A 29 12.91 1.39 -0.87
C ILE A 29 12.95 1.16 -2.38
N ASP A 30 13.78 0.23 -2.82
CA ASP A 30 13.80 -0.19 -4.23
C ASP A 30 12.51 -0.93 -4.62
N ASP A 31 12.27 -1.04 -5.93
CA ASP A 31 11.02 -1.64 -6.44
C ASP A 31 10.90 -3.14 -6.12
N ALA A 32 12.02 -3.85 -6.01
CA ALA A 32 12.02 -5.28 -5.66
C ALA A 32 11.69 -5.48 -4.18
N ALA A 33 12.20 -4.64 -3.29
CA ALA A 33 11.87 -4.59 -1.88
C ALA A 33 10.40 -4.22 -1.68
N SER A 34 9.92 -3.18 -2.37
CA SER A 34 8.50 -2.81 -2.38
C SER A 34 7.63 -4.00 -2.79
N LEU A 35 7.99 -4.72 -3.86
CA LEU A 35 7.23 -5.89 -4.31
C LEU A 35 7.19 -6.99 -3.25
N ARG A 36 8.32 -7.35 -2.64
CA ARG A 36 8.37 -8.37 -1.57
C ARG A 36 7.50 -8.00 -0.38
N ILE A 37 7.56 -6.73 0.04
CA ILE A 37 6.74 -6.22 1.14
C ILE A 37 5.25 -6.30 0.77
N CYS A 38 4.88 -5.85 -0.44
CA CYS A 38 3.49 -5.90 -0.90
C CYS A 38 2.97 -7.35 -0.95
N THR A 39 3.75 -8.29 -1.47
CA THR A 39 3.37 -9.71 -1.51
C THR A 39 3.13 -10.25 -0.10
N HIS A 40 4.08 -10.07 0.81
CA HIS A 40 3.92 -10.53 2.20
C HIS A 40 2.71 -9.91 2.90
N MET A 41 2.49 -8.60 2.73
CA MET A 41 1.33 -7.92 3.31
C MET A 41 0.00 -8.38 2.71
N ASN A 42 -0.02 -8.73 1.42
CA ASN A 42 -1.21 -9.22 0.75
C ASN A 42 -1.54 -10.66 1.14
N ASP A 43 -0.52 -11.49 1.35
CA ASP A 43 -0.70 -12.92 1.67
C ASP A 43 -1.02 -13.12 3.16
N ASP A 44 -0.25 -12.51 4.04
CA ASP A 44 -0.35 -12.77 5.50
C ASP A 44 -1.24 -11.76 6.23
N HIS A 45 -1.49 -10.60 5.61
CA HIS A 45 -2.14 -9.46 6.25
C HIS A 45 -3.30 -8.89 5.43
N ALA A 46 -3.94 -9.69 4.57
CA ALA A 46 -5.08 -9.29 3.73
C ALA A 46 -6.20 -8.57 4.50
N VAL A 47 -6.54 -9.06 5.71
CA VAL A 47 -7.56 -8.46 6.59
C VAL A 47 -7.22 -7.01 6.93
N THR A 48 -5.94 -6.72 7.12
CA THR A 48 -5.45 -5.37 7.39
C THR A 48 -5.70 -4.44 6.22
N MET A 49 -5.43 -4.89 5.00
CA MET A 49 -5.62 -4.10 3.78
C MET A 49 -7.10 -3.76 3.61
N HIS A 50 -7.98 -4.73 3.90
CA HIS A 50 -9.42 -4.52 3.91
C HIS A 50 -9.85 -3.51 4.97
N ALA A 51 -9.36 -3.64 6.21
CA ALA A 51 -9.67 -2.71 7.30
C ALA A 51 -9.21 -1.27 7.01
N ILE A 52 -8.02 -1.08 6.45
CA ILE A 52 -7.53 0.24 6.05
C ILE A 52 -8.36 0.82 4.91
N ALA A 53 -8.68 0.01 3.88
CA ALA A 53 -9.55 0.44 2.80
C ALA A 53 -10.94 0.86 3.33
N TRP A 54 -11.48 0.13 4.30
CA TRP A 54 -12.73 0.46 4.96
C TRP A 54 -12.66 1.80 5.69
N LYS A 55 -11.59 2.03 6.46
CA LYS A 55 -11.35 3.31 7.15
C LYS A 55 -11.21 4.51 6.20
N SER A 56 -10.78 4.28 4.97
CA SER A 56 -10.66 5.33 3.96
C SER A 56 -12.00 5.81 3.38
N LEU A 57 -13.08 5.02 3.58
CA LEU A 57 -14.41 5.40 3.10
C LEU A 57 -15.05 6.45 4.02
N SER A 58 -15.80 7.37 3.42
CA SER A 58 -16.63 8.32 4.16
C SER A 58 -17.77 7.59 4.89
N GLY A 59 -18.33 8.20 5.96
CA GLY A 59 -19.34 7.54 6.81
C GLY A 59 -20.63 7.11 6.08
N SER A 60 -21.02 7.78 4.99
CA SER A 60 -22.14 7.37 4.13
C SER A 60 -21.77 6.20 3.23
N ASP A 61 -20.55 6.21 2.69
CA ASP A 61 -20.07 5.17 1.77
C ASP A 61 -19.86 3.85 2.51
N ALA A 62 -19.28 3.92 3.71
CA ALA A 62 -19.01 2.74 4.54
C ALA A 62 -20.27 1.91 4.85
N ARG A 63 -21.49 2.49 4.80
CA ARG A 63 -22.73 1.73 5.06
C ARG A 63 -23.32 1.06 3.82
N ARG A 64 -22.97 1.52 2.62
CA ARG A 64 -23.60 1.09 1.36
C ARG A 64 -22.65 0.33 0.45
N VAL A 65 -21.35 0.52 0.65
CA VAL A 65 -20.31 -0.02 -0.20
C VAL A 65 -19.79 -1.33 0.34
N LYS A 66 -19.66 -2.31 -0.54
CA LYS A 66 -18.90 -3.53 -0.31
C LYS A 66 -17.49 -3.37 -0.85
N ILE A 67 -16.48 -3.55 0.00
CA ILE A 67 -15.08 -3.61 -0.41
C ILE A 67 -14.69 -5.05 -0.71
N THR A 68 -14.06 -5.26 -1.86
CA THR A 68 -13.48 -6.56 -2.27
C THR A 68 -12.08 -6.37 -2.83
N ASN A 69 -11.28 -7.44 -2.81
CA ASN A 69 -9.93 -7.50 -3.40
C ASN A 69 -9.01 -6.34 -2.98
N ALA A 70 -9.04 -6.00 -1.68
CA ALA A 70 -8.18 -4.97 -1.12
C ALA A 70 -6.74 -5.50 -0.98
N ARG A 71 -5.79 -4.80 -1.59
CA ARG A 71 -4.38 -5.21 -1.64
C ARG A 71 -3.44 -4.01 -1.71
N MET A 72 -2.27 -4.15 -1.14
CA MET A 72 -1.15 -3.22 -1.28
C MET A 72 -0.55 -3.34 -2.69
N LYS A 73 -0.40 -2.19 -3.36
CA LYS A 73 0.15 -2.08 -4.72
C LYS A 73 1.62 -1.69 -4.70
N SER A 74 2.01 -0.76 -3.84
CA SER A 74 3.38 -0.23 -3.77
C SER A 74 3.66 0.39 -2.42
N VAL A 75 4.93 0.40 -2.01
CA VAL A 75 5.44 1.08 -0.82
C VAL A 75 6.58 2.02 -1.23
N SER A 76 6.66 3.17 -0.59
CA SER A 76 7.67 4.21 -0.80
C SER A 76 8.07 4.85 0.52
N GLU A 77 9.09 5.70 0.50
CA GLU A 77 9.52 6.50 1.66
C GLU A 77 8.40 7.38 2.24
N LYS A 78 7.40 7.76 1.43
CA LYS A 78 6.31 8.65 1.84
C LYS A 78 5.08 7.93 2.34
N GLY A 79 4.94 6.63 2.08
CA GLY A 79 3.69 5.90 2.31
C GLY A 79 3.53 4.71 1.38
N TYR A 80 2.33 4.14 1.38
CA TYR A 80 1.97 3.01 0.54
C TYR A 80 0.64 3.23 -0.17
N THR A 81 0.49 2.62 -1.34
CA THR A 81 -0.73 2.70 -2.14
C THR A 81 -1.52 1.42 -1.97
N LEU A 82 -2.79 1.54 -1.60
CA LEU A 82 -3.75 0.44 -1.62
C LEU A 82 -4.59 0.49 -2.88
N LYS A 83 -4.96 -0.69 -3.36
CA LYS A 83 -5.86 -0.91 -4.48
C LYS A 83 -6.99 -1.80 -4.01
N PHE A 84 -8.23 -1.41 -4.25
CA PHE A 84 -9.41 -2.22 -3.89
C PHE A 84 -10.56 -1.99 -4.87
N VAL A 85 -11.54 -2.87 -4.84
CA VAL A 85 -12.79 -2.73 -5.60
C VAL A 85 -13.90 -2.35 -4.64
N SER A 86 -14.59 -1.25 -4.94
CA SER A 86 -15.72 -0.70 -4.20
C SER A 86 -16.99 -0.94 -5.01
N CYS A 87 -17.94 -1.69 -4.47
CA CYS A 87 -19.21 -1.98 -5.12
C CYS A 87 -20.39 -1.36 -4.35
N ASN A 88 -21.27 -0.65 -5.05
CA ASN A 88 -22.53 -0.13 -4.53
C ASN A 88 -23.67 -0.66 -5.42
N GLY A 89 -24.40 -1.67 -4.94
CA GLY A 89 -25.30 -2.46 -5.79
C GLY A 89 -24.52 -3.15 -6.92
N ASP A 90 -24.96 -2.94 -8.16
CA ASP A 90 -24.34 -3.52 -9.36
C ASP A 90 -23.16 -2.70 -9.91
N HIS A 91 -22.91 -1.51 -9.35
CA HIS A 91 -21.82 -0.65 -9.80
C HIS A 91 -20.55 -0.89 -8.99
N CYS A 92 -19.52 -1.43 -9.63
CA CYS A 92 -18.21 -1.66 -9.03
C CYS A 92 -17.14 -0.80 -9.69
N GLU A 93 -16.35 -0.10 -8.87
CA GLU A 93 -15.22 0.71 -9.32
C GLU A 93 -13.91 0.29 -8.64
N MET A 94 -12.82 0.39 -9.38
CA MET A 94 -11.47 0.14 -8.88
C MET A 94 -10.91 1.43 -8.29
N ARG A 95 -10.64 1.44 -6.99
CA ARG A 95 -10.10 2.58 -6.27
C ARG A 95 -8.63 2.38 -5.93
N LEU A 96 -7.90 3.49 -5.92
CA LEU A 96 -6.56 3.58 -5.37
C LEU A 96 -6.56 4.67 -4.30
N ILE A 97 -5.94 4.37 -3.17
CA ILE A 97 -5.72 5.34 -2.10
C ILE A 97 -4.25 5.32 -1.71
N ASP A 98 -3.72 6.48 -1.39
CA ASP A 98 -2.37 6.63 -0.86
C ASP A 98 -2.46 6.87 0.64
N VAL A 99 -1.80 6.02 1.42
CA VAL A 99 -1.71 6.12 2.87
C VAL A 99 -0.33 6.65 3.22
N PRO A 100 -0.22 7.90 3.72
CA PRO A 100 1.07 8.52 4.00
C PRO A 100 1.67 8.01 5.31
N PHE A 101 2.99 7.84 5.35
CA PHE A 101 3.75 7.73 6.58
C PHE A 101 3.94 9.13 7.18
N GLN A 102 3.63 9.27 8.47
CA GLN A 102 3.82 10.52 9.20
C GLN A 102 4.70 10.28 10.44
N PRO A 103 5.96 10.75 10.45
CA PRO A 103 6.71 11.39 9.34
C PRO A 103 7.06 10.41 8.20
N PRO A 104 7.51 10.91 7.03
CA PRO A 104 8.13 10.07 6.00
C PRO A 104 9.30 9.27 6.57
N LEU A 105 9.56 8.11 5.98
CA LEU A 105 10.59 7.19 6.46
C LEU A 105 11.99 7.78 6.25
N SER A 106 12.83 7.72 7.28
CA SER A 106 14.26 8.03 7.15
C SER A 106 15.09 6.86 6.64
N SER A 107 14.59 5.63 6.80
CA SER A 107 15.30 4.40 6.44
C SER A 107 14.34 3.28 6.05
N ALA A 108 14.83 2.27 5.33
CA ALA A 108 14.03 1.11 4.91
C ALA A 108 13.59 0.24 6.10
N ASP A 109 14.38 0.23 7.17
CA ASP A 109 14.11 -0.58 8.37
C ASP A 109 12.88 -0.09 9.15
N GLU A 110 12.47 1.16 8.95
CA GLU A 110 11.28 1.74 9.57
C GLU A 110 9.97 1.30 8.90
N VAL A 111 10.01 0.74 7.69
CA VAL A 111 8.79 0.34 6.97
C VAL A 111 7.97 -0.66 7.78
N ARG A 112 8.62 -1.71 8.27
CA ARG A 112 7.96 -2.79 8.99
C ARG A 112 7.28 -2.32 10.29
N PRO A 113 7.96 -1.63 11.22
CA PRO A 113 7.30 -1.14 12.43
C PRO A 113 6.16 -0.17 12.13
N ARG A 114 6.25 0.66 11.07
CA ARG A 114 5.15 1.54 10.65
C ARG A 114 3.94 0.76 10.15
N LEU A 115 4.14 -0.23 9.28
CA LEU A 115 3.05 -1.10 8.82
C LEU A 115 2.40 -1.91 9.95
N ILE A 116 3.18 -2.33 10.95
CA ILE A 116 2.64 -3.00 12.16
C ILE A 116 1.81 -2.03 13.00
N GLN A 117 2.24 -0.78 13.13
CA GLN A 117 1.48 0.25 13.82
C GLN A 117 0.13 0.49 13.12
N ASP A 118 0.16 0.68 11.79
CA ASP A 118 -1.04 0.88 10.99
C ASP A 118 -1.98 -0.33 11.06
N HIS A 119 -1.42 -1.54 11.10
CA HIS A 119 -2.19 -2.77 11.30
C HIS A 119 -2.95 -2.77 12.62
N ARG A 120 -2.26 -2.48 13.73
CA ARG A 120 -2.87 -2.43 15.06
C ARG A 120 -3.93 -1.34 15.14
N GLU A 121 -3.66 -0.19 14.54
CA GLU A 121 -4.63 0.89 14.50
C GLU A 121 -5.85 0.50 13.67
N ALA A 122 -5.66 -0.07 12.48
CA ALA A 122 -6.71 -0.53 11.58
C ALA A 122 -7.68 -1.52 12.25
N LEU A 123 -7.15 -2.43 13.05
CA LEU A 123 -7.93 -3.48 13.73
C LEU A 123 -8.35 -3.11 15.16
N LYS A 124 -8.06 -1.89 15.63
CA LYS A 124 -8.51 -1.44 16.94
C LYS A 124 -10.04 -1.45 16.99
N PRO A 125 -10.68 -2.09 18.00
CA PRO A 125 -12.13 -2.10 18.12
C PRO A 125 -12.64 -0.67 18.27
N ARG A 126 -13.65 -0.33 17.48
CA ARG A 126 -14.38 0.94 17.60
C ARG A 126 -15.61 0.70 18.45
N PHE A 127 -15.56 1.12 19.71
CA PHE A 127 -16.68 0.95 20.65
C PHE A 127 -17.97 1.63 20.17
N ASP A 128 -17.87 2.65 19.33
CA ASP A 128 -19.01 3.27 18.65
C ASP A 128 -19.90 2.24 17.91
N TRP A 129 -19.30 1.17 17.36
CA TRP A 129 -20.04 0.12 16.63
C TRP A 129 -20.91 -0.74 17.55
N ILE A 130 -20.51 -0.91 18.80
CA ILE A 130 -21.25 -1.72 19.78
C ILE A 130 -22.59 -1.05 20.12
N VAL A 131 -22.66 0.28 20.07
CA VAL A 131 -23.87 1.05 20.41
C VAL A 131 -24.79 1.22 19.19
N THR A 132 -24.24 1.30 17.98
CA THR A 132 -25.03 1.61 16.76
C THR A 132 -25.56 0.39 16.01
N ASP A 133 -25.07 -0.81 16.32
CA ASP A 133 -25.52 -2.05 15.67
C ASP A 133 -26.43 -2.86 16.62
N PRO A 134 -27.75 -2.93 16.35
CA PRO A 134 -28.71 -3.58 17.25
C PRO A 134 -28.45 -5.08 17.46
N LEU A 135 -27.72 -5.74 16.56
CA LEU A 135 -27.35 -7.15 16.72
C LEU A 135 -26.20 -7.36 17.74
N ASN A 136 -25.29 -6.40 17.86
CA ASN A 136 -24.21 -6.47 18.85
C ASN A 136 -24.70 -6.16 20.28
N LEU A 137 -25.76 -5.36 20.40
CA LEU A 137 -26.40 -5.08 21.70
C LEU A 137 -27.03 -6.34 22.32
N ALA A 138 -27.54 -7.25 21.48
CA ALA A 138 -28.15 -8.49 21.94
C ALA A 138 -27.15 -9.46 22.62
N ILE A 139 -25.86 -9.38 22.27
CA ILE A 139 -24.82 -10.24 22.87
C ILE A 139 -24.43 -9.74 24.28
N VAL A 140 -24.46 -8.42 24.50
CA VAL A 140 -24.06 -7.81 25.78
C VAL A 140 -25.14 -7.93 26.87
N VAL A 141 -26.42 -8.03 26.49
CA VAL A 141 -27.55 -8.09 27.45
C VAL A 141 -27.81 -9.51 27.98
N VAL A 142 -27.19 -10.55 27.39
CA VAL A 142 -27.42 -11.97 27.75
C VAL A 142 -26.28 -12.54 28.62
N CYS A 143 -25.30 -11.74 29.04
CA CYS A 143 -24.28 -12.10 30.03
C CYS A 143 -24.47 -11.33 31.33
#